data_AF-A0A8C8AX61-F1
#
_entry.id   AF-A0A8C8AX61-F1
#
_cell.length_a   1.000
_cell.length_b   1.000
_cell.length_c   1.000
_cell.angle_alpha   90.00
_cell.angle_beta   90.00
_cell.angle_gamma   90.00
#
_symmetry.space_group_name_H-M   'P 1'
#
loop_
_entity.id
_entity.type
_entity.pdbx_description
1 polymer ?
#
loop_
_entity_poly.entity_id
_entity_poly.type
_entity_poly.pdbx_seq_one_letter_code
_entity_poly.pdbx_strand_id
1 'polypeptide(L)'
;LILPDDPKYAVKKVQVYVREIVDNELGFKQVSLSCPAKTKIYLFVSNEKMIVGCLVAESIKQAFRVLSEPGAVLPEGQDLLQHHRAWCCSTEPEPAVCGVSRIWVLGPRRGRGIARRMVDVVRSTFIYGCYLSTNEIAFSDPTPHGKLFATKYCQTPNFLVYNFISNN
;
A
#
# COMPACT_ATOMS: atom_id res chain seq x y z
N LEU A 1 -12.91 -10.14 0.22
CA LEU A 1 -11.81 -10.43 -0.72
C LEU A 1 -12.45 -10.65 -2.07
N ILE A 2 -11.93 -10.01 -3.12
CA ILE A 2 -12.30 -10.25 -4.51
C ILE A 2 -11.07 -10.77 -5.25
N LEU A 3 -11.23 -11.89 -5.93
CA LEU A 3 -10.21 -12.58 -6.73
C LEU A 3 -10.44 -12.34 -8.23
N PRO A 4 -9.41 -12.52 -9.07
CA PRO A 4 -9.54 -12.35 -10.52
C PRO A 4 -10.57 -13.30 -11.16
N ASP A 5 -10.72 -14.49 -10.57
CA ASP A 5 -11.62 -15.55 -11.04
C ASP A 5 -13.05 -15.47 -10.47
N ASP A 6 -13.34 -14.45 -9.67
CA ASP A 6 -14.68 -14.22 -9.11
C ASP A 6 -15.70 -13.84 -10.20
N PRO A 7 -17.01 -13.92 -9.90
CA PRO A 7 -18.06 -13.54 -10.85
C PRO A 7 -17.83 -12.15 -11.48
N LYS A 8 -17.98 -12.07 -12.80
CA LYS A 8 -17.64 -10.87 -13.59
C LYS A 8 -18.30 -9.58 -13.10
N TYR A 9 -19.52 -9.66 -12.54
CA TYR A 9 -20.21 -8.49 -12.00
C TYR A 9 -19.46 -7.89 -10.78
N ALA A 10 -18.88 -8.74 -9.92
CA ALA A 10 -18.15 -8.31 -8.74
C ALA A 10 -16.81 -7.71 -9.15
N VAL A 11 -16.06 -8.41 -10.02
CA VAL A 11 -14.77 -7.94 -10.53
C VAL A 11 -14.92 -6.59 -11.24
N LYS A 12 -15.89 -6.45 -12.15
CA LYS A 12 -16.16 -5.19 -12.85
C LYS A 12 -16.51 -4.05 -11.89
N LYS A 13 -17.42 -4.29 -10.93
CA LYS A 13 -17.84 -3.26 -9.96
C LYS A 13 -16.64 -2.72 -9.18
N VAL A 14 -15.75 -3.61 -8.76
CA VAL A 14 -14.57 -3.22 -7.97
C VAL A 14 -13.51 -2.56 -8.82
N GLN A 15 -13.25 -3.04 -10.04
CA GLN A 15 -12.32 -2.37 -10.96
C GLN A 15 -12.76 -0.93 -11.28
N VAL A 16 -14.05 -0.73 -11.56
CA VAL A 16 -14.63 0.61 -11.77
C VAL A 16 -14.47 1.46 -10.51
N TYR A 17 -14.85 0.95 -9.33
CA TYR A 17 -14.69 1.65 -8.06
C TYR A 17 -13.24 2.07 -7.78
N VAL A 18 -12.27 1.16 -7.97
CA VAL A 18 -10.84 1.45 -7.77
C VAL A 18 -10.39 2.55 -8.73
N ARG A 19 -10.73 2.44 -10.02
CA ARG A 19 -10.31 3.41 -11.03
C ARG A 19 -10.96 4.78 -10.86
N GLU A 20 -12.24 4.82 -10.50
CA GLU A 20 -13.01 6.07 -10.45
C GLU A 20 -12.93 6.79 -9.10
N ILE A 21 -12.71 6.07 -8.00
CA ILE A 21 -12.71 6.68 -6.66
C ILE A 21 -11.31 6.64 -6.08
N VAL A 22 -10.69 5.46 -6.01
CA VAL A 22 -9.39 5.32 -5.34
C VAL A 22 -8.28 6.04 -6.10
N ASP A 23 -8.15 5.80 -7.40
CA ASP A 23 -7.09 6.43 -8.20
C ASP A 23 -7.30 7.95 -8.30
N ASN A 24 -8.56 8.41 -8.42
CA ASN A 24 -8.89 9.84 -8.46
C ASN A 24 -8.60 10.55 -7.12
N GLU A 25 -8.97 9.97 -5.97
CA GLU A 25 -8.67 10.58 -4.67
C GLU A 25 -7.18 10.55 -4.33
N LEU A 26 -6.44 9.57 -4.83
CA LEU A 26 -4.99 9.47 -4.64
C LEU A 26 -4.21 10.31 -5.67
N GLY A 27 -4.87 10.86 -6.69
CA GLY A 27 -4.22 11.60 -7.77
C GLY A 27 -3.36 10.73 -8.71
N PHE A 28 -3.56 9.41 -8.71
CA PHE A 28 -2.79 8.49 -9.55
C PHE A 28 -3.28 8.52 -11.00
N LYS A 29 -2.40 8.91 -11.94
CA LYS A 29 -2.60 8.63 -13.36
C LYS A 29 -2.13 7.21 -13.67
N GLN A 30 -3.04 6.25 -13.53
CA GLN A 30 -2.96 4.89 -14.09
C GLN A 30 -1.54 4.26 -14.12
N VAL A 31 -0.92 4.07 -12.95
CA VAL A 31 0.28 3.22 -12.86
C VAL A 31 -0.17 1.78 -13.07
N SER A 32 0.35 1.16 -14.13
CA SER A 32 0.05 -0.22 -14.48
C SER A 32 0.44 -1.15 -13.32
N LEU A 33 -0.48 -2.01 -12.90
CA LEU A 33 -0.17 -3.13 -12.01
C LEU A 33 0.87 -4.01 -12.70
N SER A 34 1.87 -4.50 -11.97
CA SER A 34 2.88 -5.39 -12.56
C SER A 34 2.25 -6.70 -13.01
N CYS A 35 1.19 -7.16 -12.34
CA CYS A 35 0.45 -8.36 -12.73
C CYS A 35 -1.06 -8.30 -12.39
N PRO A 36 -1.90 -7.68 -13.24
CA PRO A 36 -3.36 -7.57 -13.01
C PRO A 36 -4.03 -8.92 -12.68
N ALA A 37 -3.59 -9.98 -13.37
CA ALA A 37 -4.13 -11.34 -13.25
C ALA A 37 -3.83 -12.03 -11.91
N LYS A 38 -2.94 -11.49 -11.07
CA LYS A 38 -2.60 -12.05 -9.74
C LYS A 38 -2.89 -11.07 -8.61
N THR A 39 -3.77 -10.10 -8.87
CA THR A 39 -4.15 -9.13 -7.84
C THR A 39 -5.29 -9.65 -6.98
N LYS A 40 -5.24 -9.28 -5.71
CA LYS A 40 -6.26 -9.57 -4.70
C LYS A 40 -6.76 -8.25 -4.16
N ILE A 41 -8.08 -8.04 -4.23
CA ILE A 41 -8.69 -6.78 -3.79
C ILE A 41 -9.42 -7.01 -2.45
N TYR A 42 -9.03 -6.21 -1.47
CA TYR A 42 -9.58 -6.22 -0.12
C TYR A 42 -10.43 -4.97 0.07
N LEU A 43 -11.69 -5.17 0.43
CA LEU A 43 -12.63 -4.10 0.69
C LEU A 43 -12.98 -4.11 2.16
N PHE A 44 -12.99 -2.94 2.77
CA PHE A 44 -13.53 -2.72 4.10
C PHE A 44 -14.94 -2.15 3.96
N VAL A 45 -15.94 -2.94 4.32
CA VAL A 45 -17.35 -2.56 4.24
C VAL A 45 -17.86 -2.19 5.63
N SER A 46 -18.49 -1.02 5.75
CA SER A 46 -19.10 -0.57 7.00
C SER A 46 -20.42 -1.29 7.27
N ASN A 47 -20.95 -1.14 8.50
CA ASN A 47 -22.28 -1.66 8.86
C ASN A 47 -23.41 -1.06 8.00
N GLU A 48 -23.19 0.14 7.45
CA GLU A 48 -24.11 0.83 6.52
C GLU A 48 -24.00 0.29 5.08
N LYS A 49 -23.28 -0.83 4.86
CA LYS A 49 -23.02 -1.45 3.55
C LYS A 49 -22.21 -0.56 2.58
N MET A 50 -21.48 0.41 3.11
CA MET A 50 -20.62 1.31 2.34
C MET A 50 -19.19 0.82 2.32
N ILE A 51 -18.53 0.88 1.15
CA ILE A 51 -17.09 0.63 1.04
C ILE A 51 -16.37 1.86 1.59
N VAL A 52 -15.68 1.71 2.72
CA VAL A 52 -14.95 2.78 3.41
C VAL A 52 -13.43 2.59 3.39
N GLY A 53 -12.97 1.47 2.82
CA GLY A 53 -11.56 1.21 2.59
C GLY A 53 -11.35 0.22 1.45
N CYS A 54 -10.25 0.39 0.73
CA CYS A 54 -9.86 -0.43 -0.40
C CYS A 54 -8.34 -0.66 -0.38
N LEU A 55 -7.92 -1.90 -0.57
CA LEU A 55 -6.52 -2.28 -0.65
C LEU A 55 -6.36 -3.25 -1.81
N VAL A 56 -5.47 -2.91 -2.73
CA VAL A 56 -5.10 -3.77 -3.87
C VAL A 56 -3.73 -4.36 -3.57
N ALA A 57 -3.67 -5.68 -3.44
CA ALA A 57 -2.44 -6.41 -3.23
C ALA A 57 -2.07 -7.18 -4.50
N GLU A 58 -0.79 -7.23 -4.84
CA GLU A 58 -0.25 -8.01 -5.95
C GLU A 58 0.95 -8.84 -5.51
N SER A 59 1.25 -9.91 -6.26
CA SER A 59 2.41 -10.74 -5.97
C SER A 59 3.65 -10.09 -6.57
N ILE A 60 4.66 -9.89 -5.72
CA ILE A 60 5.97 -9.37 -6.11
C ILE A 60 7.05 -10.40 -5.79
N LYS A 61 8.26 -10.18 -6.31
CA LYS A 61 9.43 -11.02 -6.03
C LYS A 61 10.50 -10.29 -5.23
N GLN A 62 10.57 -8.97 -5.40
CA GLN A 62 11.59 -8.13 -4.82
C GLN A 62 11.02 -6.75 -4.50
N ALA A 63 11.63 -6.10 -3.52
CA ALA A 63 11.37 -4.73 -3.12
C ALA A 63 12.68 -4.08 -2.66
N PHE A 64 12.65 -2.79 -2.37
CA PHE A 64 13.82 -2.00 -2.01
C PHE A 64 13.57 -1.32 -0.67
N ARG A 65 14.59 -1.26 0.18
CA ARG A 65 14.49 -0.61 1.49
C ARG A 65 14.45 0.90 1.33
N VAL A 66 13.50 1.58 1.97
CA VAL A 66 13.55 3.05 2.09
C VAL A 66 14.76 3.41 2.94
N LEU A 67 15.54 4.38 2.46
CA LEU A 67 16.68 4.93 3.19
C LEU A 67 16.22 6.15 3.97
N SER A 68 16.31 6.06 5.29
CA SER A 68 16.26 7.26 6.14
C SER A 68 17.55 8.05 5.92
N GLU A 69 17.48 9.33 5.52
CA GLU A 69 18.69 10.14 5.37
C GLU A 69 19.45 10.23 6.71
N PRO A 70 20.69 9.72 6.81
CA PRO A 70 21.50 9.89 7.99
C PRO A 70 22.11 11.29 7.96
N GLY A 71 21.68 12.18 8.86
CA GLY A 71 22.41 13.44 9.12
C GLY A 71 21.66 14.75 8.90
N ALA A 72 20.34 14.76 8.70
CA ALA A 72 19.60 16.00 8.92
C ALA A 72 19.57 16.28 10.42
N VAL A 73 20.52 17.08 10.91
CA VAL A 73 20.39 17.79 12.19
C VAL A 73 19.10 18.57 12.09
N LEU A 74 18.05 18.07 12.75
CA LEU A 74 16.74 18.71 12.75
C LEU A 74 16.83 19.96 13.62
N PRO A 75 16.60 21.17 13.09
CA PRO A 75 16.19 22.28 13.94
C PRO A 75 14.87 21.86 14.59
N GLU A 76 14.79 21.97 15.91
CA GLU A 76 13.60 21.62 16.70
C GLU A 76 12.34 22.25 16.05
N GLY A 77 11.41 21.41 15.57
CA GLY A 77 10.12 21.84 15.02
C GLY A 77 9.73 21.37 13.61
N GLN A 78 10.58 20.66 12.87
CA GLN A 78 10.31 20.26 11.46
C GLN A 78 9.95 18.78 11.19
N ASP A 79 9.61 18.01 12.22
CA ASP A 79 9.17 16.60 12.07
C ASP A 79 7.94 16.46 11.13
N LEU A 80 7.12 17.52 11.05
CA LEU A 80 5.90 17.57 10.24
C LEU A 80 6.14 17.58 8.72
N LEU A 81 7.32 17.97 8.24
CA LEU A 81 7.63 18.09 6.81
C LEU A 81 8.36 16.89 6.23
N GLN A 82 8.84 15.96 7.06
CA GLN A 82 9.63 14.82 6.60
C GLN A 82 8.85 13.90 5.64
N HIS A 83 7.53 13.76 5.86
CA HIS A 83 6.67 12.94 4.99
C HIS A 83 6.38 13.57 3.62
N HIS A 84 6.59 14.89 3.48
CA HIS A 84 6.41 15.62 2.22
C HIS A 84 7.66 15.56 1.33
N ARG A 85 8.82 15.17 1.87
CA ARG A 85 10.04 15.01 1.07
C ARG A 85 9.97 13.79 0.16
N ALA A 86 10.67 13.82 -0.96
CA ALA A 86 10.93 12.63 -1.77
C ALA A 86 11.63 11.55 -0.92
N TRP A 87 11.39 10.29 -1.22
CA TRP A 87 12.05 9.17 -0.55
C TRP A 87 13.15 8.60 -1.44
N CYS A 88 14.25 8.17 -0.84
CA CYS A 88 15.30 7.40 -1.50
C CYS A 88 15.20 5.94 -1.06
N CYS A 89 15.65 5.01 -1.89
CA CYS A 89 15.72 3.59 -1.54
C CYS A 89 17.10 3.01 -1.83
N SER A 90 17.38 1.88 -1.19
CA SER A 90 18.57 1.08 -1.49
C SER A 90 18.56 0.64 -2.95
N THR A 91 19.73 0.48 -3.53
CA THR A 91 19.93 -0.18 -4.83
C THR A 91 19.87 -1.71 -4.72
N GLU A 92 20.03 -2.25 -3.50
CA GLU A 92 20.00 -3.69 -3.24
C GLU A 92 18.56 -4.19 -3.12
N PRO A 93 18.14 -5.15 -3.96
CA PRO A 93 16.80 -5.73 -3.86
C PRO A 93 16.73 -6.73 -2.68
N GLU A 94 15.68 -6.60 -1.88
CA GLU A 94 15.30 -7.56 -0.84
C GLU A 94 14.13 -8.44 -1.33
N PRO A 95 14.10 -9.74 -0.97
CA PRO A 95 12.99 -10.61 -1.33
C PRO A 95 11.71 -10.15 -0.62
N ALA A 96 10.65 -9.97 -1.40
CA ALA A 96 9.32 -9.61 -0.90
C ALA A 96 8.26 -10.38 -1.65
N VAL A 97 7.13 -10.64 -0.98
CA VAL A 97 6.08 -11.54 -1.47
C VAL A 97 4.84 -10.77 -1.90
N CYS A 98 4.44 -9.79 -1.10
CA CYS A 98 3.19 -9.05 -1.26
C CYS A 98 3.47 -7.57 -1.48
N GLY A 99 3.04 -7.04 -2.63
CA GLY A 99 3.05 -5.62 -2.93
C GLY A 99 1.68 -5.01 -2.63
N VAL A 100 1.62 -4.01 -1.75
CA VAL A 100 0.46 -3.15 -1.56
C VAL A 100 0.51 -2.07 -2.63
N SER A 101 -0.22 -2.32 -3.72
CA SER A 101 -0.28 -1.44 -4.88
C SER A 101 -1.13 -0.19 -4.62
N ARG A 102 -2.22 -0.36 -3.89
CA ARG A 102 -3.08 0.76 -3.48
C ARG A 102 -3.56 0.49 -2.07
N ILE A 103 -3.56 1.52 -1.24
CA ILE A 103 -4.26 1.50 0.04
C ILE A 103 -5.00 2.82 0.20
N TRP A 104 -6.30 2.72 0.43
CA TRP A 104 -7.17 3.86 0.54
C TRP A 104 -8.18 3.64 1.65
N VAL A 105 -8.45 4.71 2.38
CA VAL A 105 -9.49 4.78 3.40
C VAL A 105 -10.21 6.10 3.23
N LEU A 106 -11.54 6.04 3.26
CA LEU A 106 -12.43 7.19 3.17
C LEU A 106 -12.05 8.23 4.24
N GLY A 107 -11.85 9.49 3.83
CA GLY A 107 -11.30 10.57 4.66
C GLY A 107 -11.87 10.63 6.09
N PRO A 108 -13.19 10.82 6.27
CA PRO A 108 -13.85 10.84 7.58
C PRO A 108 -13.70 9.58 8.45
N ARG A 109 -13.26 8.45 7.86
CA ARG A 109 -13.06 7.17 8.55
C ARG A 109 -11.57 6.85 8.77
N ARG A 110 -10.65 7.72 8.38
CA ARG A 110 -9.20 7.62 8.69
C ARG A 110 -8.98 7.72 10.21
N GLY A 111 -7.81 7.24 10.67
CA GLY A 111 -7.46 7.23 12.11
C GLY A 111 -8.15 6.15 12.95
N ARG A 112 -9.07 5.36 12.40
CA ARG A 112 -9.81 4.28 13.11
C ARG A 112 -9.24 2.88 12.89
N GLY A 113 -7.95 2.77 12.56
CA GLY A 113 -7.27 1.49 12.35
C GLY A 113 -7.79 0.64 11.17
N ILE A 114 -8.50 1.24 10.21
CA ILE A 114 -9.02 0.52 9.02
C ILE A 114 -7.86 0.00 8.16
N ALA A 115 -6.94 0.89 7.75
CA ALA A 115 -5.77 0.53 6.96
C ALA A 115 -4.94 -0.58 7.62
N ARG A 116 -4.70 -0.49 8.93
CA ARG A 116 -3.99 -1.50 9.72
C ARG A 116 -4.66 -2.87 9.61
N ARG A 117 -5.96 -2.94 9.89
CA ARG A 117 -6.75 -4.18 9.80
C ARG A 117 -6.73 -4.77 8.40
N MET A 118 -6.78 -3.93 7.36
CA MET A 118 -6.72 -4.41 5.98
C MET A 118 -5.37 -5.06 5.66
N VAL A 119 -4.25 -4.45 6.09
CA VAL A 119 -2.92 -5.07 5.92
C VAL A 119 -2.78 -6.33 6.78
N ASP A 120 -3.34 -6.37 7.98
CA ASP A 120 -3.33 -7.58 8.82
C ASP A 120 -4.07 -8.75 8.14
N VAL A 121 -5.20 -8.48 7.50
CA VAL A 121 -5.94 -9.47 6.71
C VAL A 121 -5.15 -9.90 5.48
N VAL A 122 -4.50 -8.96 4.78
CA VAL A 122 -3.61 -9.31 3.66
C VAL A 122 -2.53 -10.28 4.13
N ARG A 123 -1.87 -10.00 5.26
CA ARG A 123 -0.81 -10.86 5.80
C ARG A 123 -1.26 -12.28 6.09
N SER A 124 -2.49 -12.48 6.55
CA SER A 124 -3.01 -13.80 6.89
C SER A 124 -3.69 -14.54 5.75
N THR A 125 -4.05 -13.86 4.66
CA THR A 125 -4.86 -14.45 3.57
C THR A 125 -4.23 -14.36 2.19
N PHE A 126 -3.14 -13.59 2.04
CA PHE A 126 -2.48 -13.42 0.75
C PHE A 126 -1.81 -14.71 0.28
N ILE A 127 -1.13 -15.44 1.16
CA ILE A 127 -0.67 -16.81 0.91
C ILE A 127 -1.50 -17.76 1.77
N TYR A 128 -2.06 -18.80 1.14
CA TYR A 128 -2.82 -19.81 1.85
C TYR A 128 -1.93 -20.53 2.88
N GLY A 129 -2.36 -20.55 4.14
CA GLY A 129 -1.65 -21.25 5.21
C GLY A 129 -0.40 -20.54 5.75
N CYS A 130 -0.11 -19.31 5.31
CA CYS A 130 1.05 -18.55 5.78
C CYS A 130 0.64 -17.17 6.31
N TYR A 131 1.34 -16.71 7.34
CA TYR A 131 1.20 -15.36 7.87
C TYR A 131 2.44 -14.55 7.53
N LEU A 132 2.30 -13.57 6.62
CA LEU A 132 3.42 -12.76 6.16
C LEU A 132 3.94 -11.86 7.30
N SER A 133 5.25 -11.73 7.39
CA SER A 133 5.92 -10.72 8.21
C SER A 133 5.84 -9.34 7.56
N THR A 134 6.16 -8.30 8.32
CA THR A 134 6.23 -6.92 7.80
C THR A 134 7.38 -6.73 6.80
N ASN A 135 8.40 -7.60 6.84
CA ASN A 135 9.54 -7.60 5.91
C ASN A 135 9.21 -8.32 4.58
N GLU A 136 8.06 -8.98 4.46
CA GLU A 136 7.64 -9.63 3.21
C GLU A 136 6.62 -8.80 2.42
N ILE A 137 6.28 -7.61 2.96
CA ILE A 137 5.32 -6.68 2.37
C ILE A 137 6.04 -5.42 1.93
N ALA A 138 5.74 -4.96 0.72
CA ALA A 138 6.21 -3.69 0.21
C ALA A 138 5.05 -2.78 -0.21
N PHE A 139 5.28 -1.47 -0.23
CA PHE A 139 4.30 -0.47 -0.63
C PHE A 139 4.71 0.17 -1.96
N SER A 140 3.79 0.29 -2.93
CA SER A 140 4.12 0.98 -4.18
C SER A 140 3.98 2.49 -4.01
N ASP A 141 5.01 3.23 -4.43
CA ASP A 141 5.05 4.70 -4.46
C ASP A 141 4.25 5.39 -3.33
N PRO A 142 4.73 5.30 -2.08
CA PRO A 142 3.96 5.72 -0.91
C PRO A 142 3.75 7.24 -0.90
N THR A 143 2.47 7.65 -0.87
CA THR A 143 2.07 9.04 -0.59
C THR A 143 2.56 9.50 0.80
N PRO A 144 2.59 10.81 1.13
CA PRO A 144 2.98 11.28 2.46
C PRO A 144 2.23 10.60 3.62
N HIS A 145 0.91 10.42 3.46
CA HIS A 145 0.10 9.66 4.42
C HIS A 145 0.42 8.16 4.40
N GLY A 146 0.74 7.61 3.23
CA GLY A 146 1.21 6.24 3.06
C GLY A 146 2.51 5.97 3.80
N LYS A 147 3.49 6.89 3.74
CA LYS A 147 4.75 6.80 4.49
C LYS A 147 4.52 6.77 6.00
N LEU A 148 3.74 7.73 6.52
CA LEU A 148 3.33 7.77 7.93
C LEU A 148 2.72 6.45 8.39
N PHE A 149 1.80 5.92 7.58
CA PHE A 149 1.16 4.65 7.86
C PHE A 149 2.15 3.48 7.84
N ALA A 150 2.97 3.36 6.79
CA ALA A 150 3.92 2.27 6.60
C ALA A 150 4.99 2.26 7.71
N THR A 151 5.56 3.42 8.05
CA THR A 151 6.52 3.55 9.16
C THR A 151 5.91 3.08 10.48
N LYS A 152 4.68 3.52 10.79
CA LYS A 152 3.98 3.12 12.02
C LYS A 152 3.58 1.64 12.01
N TYR A 153 3.21 1.11 10.85
CA TYR A 153 2.76 -0.28 10.69
C TYR A 153 3.94 -1.26 10.80
N CYS A 154 5.03 -1.00 10.06
CA CYS A 154 6.23 -1.84 10.04
C CYS A 154 7.16 -1.59 11.24
N GLN A 155 6.86 -0.59 12.08
CA GLN A 155 7.68 -0.19 13.24
C GLN A 155 9.13 0.18 12.87
N THR A 156 9.33 0.63 11.64
CA THR A 156 10.64 1.06 11.12
C THR A 156 10.44 2.12 10.05
N PRO A 157 11.26 3.18 10.01
CA PRO A 157 11.23 4.15 8.90
C PRO A 157 11.76 3.55 7.60
N ASN A 158 12.56 2.48 7.70
CA ASN A 158 13.15 1.78 6.57
C ASN A 158 12.25 0.62 6.15
N PHE A 159 11.02 0.90 5.71
CA PHE A 159 10.11 -0.13 5.19
C PHE A 159 10.42 -0.43 3.72
N LEU A 160 9.79 -1.47 3.16
CA LEU A 160 10.01 -1.88 1.78
C LEU A 160 9.08 -1.15 0.80
N VAL A 161 9.63 -0.76 -0.34
CA VAL A 161 8.94 -0.09 -1.44
C VAL A 161 9.23 -0.78 -2.77
N TYR A 162 8.30 -0.67 -3.72
CA TYR A 162 8.44 -1.23 -5.06
C TYR A 162 7.70 -0.39 -6.10
N ASN A 163 7.85 -0.74 -7.39
CA ASN A 163 7.12 -0.13 -8.51
C ASN A 163 7.17 1.41 -8.52
N PHE A 164 8.39 1.95 -8.42
CA PHE A 164 8.69 3.38 -8.54
C PHE A 164 9.47 3.65 -9.83
N ILE A 165 9.28 4.84 -10.39
CA ILE A 165 10.05 5.27 -11.56
C ILE A 165 11.40 5.76 -11.05
N SER A 166 12.45 4.95 -11.17
CA SER A 166 13.82 5.45 -11.07
C SER A 166 14.16 6.11 -12.40
N ASN A 167 14.17 7.44 -12.45
CA ASN A 167 14.88 8.12 -13.54
C ASN A 167 16.37 7.81 -13.35
N ASN A 168 16.91 6.97 -14.23
CA ASN A 168 18.36 6.94 -14.49
C ASN A 168 18.74 8.19 -15.30
#